data_AF-A0AAU5YCF7-F1
#
_entry.id   AF-A0AAU5YCF7-F1
#
_cell.length_a   1.000
_cell.length_b   1.000
_cell.length_c   1.000
_cell.angle_alpha   90.00
_cell.angle_beta   90.00
_cell.angle_gamma   90.00
#
_symmetry.space_group_name_H-M   'P 1'
#
loop_
_entity.id
_entity.type
_entity.pdbx_description
1 polymer ?
#
loop_
_entity_poly.entity_id
_entity_poly.type
_entity_poly.pdbx_seq_one_letter_code
_entity_poly.pdbx_strand_id
1 'polypeptide(L)'
;MIARDGVLLNPHYQKMGLYGSEYWTYVLPHRVGEAQARRLATSCEPISAAEGAEIGIIDRLAASDRGGFIATVLDYATELVVGGQADALLYRKHATREADEQRRPLETYRVRELAEMSHDIFDDRHGFAHARRTFLTGRPAGPTLPKPRLPAPRLP
;
A
#
# COMPACT_ATOMS: atom_id res chain seq x y z
N MET A 1 -3.77 -9.57 7.64
CA MET A 1 -4.63 -8.45 8.08
C MET A 1 -6.00 -8.96 8.48
N ILE A 2 -6.64 -8.39 9.49
CA ILE A 2 -8.05 -8.66 9.80
C ILE A 2 -8.89 -7.48 9.34
N ALA A 3 -9.99 -7.73 8.65
CA ALA A 3 -10.89 -6.70 8.15
C ALA A 3 -12.34 -7.00 8.50
N ARG A 4 -13.13 -5.96 8.75
CA ARG A 4 -14.59 -6.10 8.90
C ARG A 4 -15.23 -6.37 7.55
N ASP A 5 -16.27 -7.19 7.56
CA ASP A 5 -17.16 -7.30 6.42
C ASP A 5 -17.79 -5.94 6.09
N GLY A 6 -17.94 -5.65 4.80
CA GLY A 6 -18.40 -4.38 4.26
C GLY A 6 -17.34 -3.28 4.15
N VAL A 7 -16.08 -3.51 4.55
CA VAL A 7 -14.98 -2.57 4.26
C VAL A 7 -14.59 -2.64 2.78
N LEU A 8 -14.40 -1.48 2.17
CA LEU A 8 -13.79 -1.32 0.85
C LEU A 8 -12.35 -0.81 1.00
N LEU A 9 -11.42 -1.45 0.30
CA LEU A 9 -10.02 -1.06 0.21
C LEU A 9 -9.78 -0.41 -1.14
N ASN A 10 -9.05 0.71 -1.15
CA ASN A 10 -8.50 1.31 -2.36
C ASN A 10 -6.97 1.19 -2.30
N PRO A 11 -6.38 0.05 -2.68
CA PRO A 11 -4.95 -0.23 -2.50
C PRO A 11 -4.09 0.44 -3.57
N HIS A 12 -4.34 1.72 -3.87
CA HIS A 12 -3.66 2.43 -4.94
C HIS A 12 -3.55 3.93 -4.62
N TYR A 13 -2.45 4.54 -5.06
CA TYR A 13 -2.22 5.97 -5.00
C TYR A 13 -2.29 6.65 -6.38
N GLN A 14 -2.37 5.86 -7.45
CA GLN A 14 -2.23 6.35 -8.82
C GLN A 14 -3.33 7.36 -9.25
N LYS A 15 -4.58 7.24 -8.76
CA LYS A 15 -5.61 8.27 -8.97
C LYS A 15 -5.28 9.62 -8.35
N MET A 16 -4.40 9.65 -7.35
CA MET A 16 -3.88 10.89 -6.76
C MET A 16 -2.58 11.36 -7.44
N GLY A 17 -2.11 10.68 -8.49
CA GLY A 17 -0.85 11.00 -9.16
C GLY A 17 0.38 10.67 -8.31
N LEU A 18 0.28 9.66 -7.44
CA LEU A 18 1.33 9.24 -6.51
C LEU A 18 1.68 7.77 -6.67
N TYR A 19 2.95 7.44 -6.45
CA TYR A 19 3.49 6.08 -6.44
C TYR A 19 3.24 5.31 -5.13
N GLY A 20 3.29 5.99 -3.97
CA GLY A 20 3.23 5.37 -2.63
C GLY A 20 4.61 5.07 -2.04
N SER A 21 4.72 5.04 -0.70
CA SER A 21 6.01 4.91 0.04
C SER A 21 6.00 3.98 1.25
N GLU A 22 4.96 3.17 1.38
CA GLU A 22 4.68 2.37 2.57
C GLU A 22 5.25 0.94 2.47
N TYR A 23 6.39 0.78 1.78
CA TYR A 23 7.00 -0.52 1.45
C TYR A 23 6.08 -1.42 0.63
N TRP A 24 5.17 -0.86 -0.15
CA TRP A 24 4.20 -1.65 -0.90
C TRP A 24 4.88 -2.52 -1.95
N THR A 25 6.01 -2.08 -2.53
CA THR A 25 6.80 -2.86 -3.49
C THR A 25 7.55 -4.02 -2.84
N TYR A 26 7.64 -4.04 -1.51
CA TYR A 26 8.07 -5.20 -0.73
C TYR A 26 6.85 -6.02 -0.26
N VAL A 27 5.97 -5.45 0.54
CA VAL A 27 4.93 -6.21 1.26
C VAL A 27 3.87 -6.81 0.33
N LEU A 28 3.39 -6.06 -0.66
CA LEU A 28 2.25 -6.49 -1.47
C LEU A 28 2.59 -7.70 -2.35
N PRO A 29 3.72 -7.72 -3.10
CA PRO A 29 4.13 -8.92 -3.83
C PRO A 29 4.32 -10.17 -2.97
N HIS A 30 4.78 -10.04 -1.72
CA HIS A 30 4.92 -11.19 -0.82
C HIS A 30 3.59 -11.74 -0.32
N ARG A 31 2.52 -10.93 -0.34
CA ARG A 31 1.16 -11.35 0.05
C ARG A 31 0.42 -12.02 -1.10
N VAL A 32 0.44 -11.39 -2.28
CA VAL A 32 -0.47 -11.75 -3.38
C VAL A 32 0.24 -12.16 -4.68
N GLY A 33 1.58 -12.13 -4.68
CA GLY A 33 2.39 -12.34 -5.89
C GLY A 33 2.56 -11.07 -6.73
N GLU A 34 3.60 -11.02 -7.57
CA GLU A 34 3.97 -9.82 -8.32
C GLU A 34 2.88 -9.35 -9.31
N ALA A 35 2.25 -10.29 -10.02
CA ALA A 35 1.25 -9.95 -11.03
C ALA A 35 0.01 -9.30 -10.40
N GLN A 36 -0.49 -9.87 -9.31
CA GLN A 36 -1.64 -9.35 -8.59
C GLN A 36 -1.29 -8.05 -7.86
N ALA A 37 -0.09 -7.92 -7.29
CA ALA A 37 0.38 -6.69 -6.66
C ALA A 37 0.41 -5.52 -7.65
N ARG A 38 0.95 -5.75 -8.85
CA ARG A 38 0.93 -4.75 -9.93
C ARG A 38 -0.50 -4.41 -10.33
N ARG A 39 -1.38 -5.41 -10.52
CA ARG A 39 -2.79 -5.18 -10.87
C ARG A 39 -3.47 -4.29 -9.84
N LEU A 40 -3.33 -4.58 -8.55
CA LEU A 40 -3.93 -3.80 -7.47
C LEU A 40 -3.41 -2.35 -7.42
N ALA A 41 -2.11 -2.16 -7.63
CA ALA A 41 -1.49 -0.84 -7.62
C ALA A 41 -1.90 0.01 -8.83
N THR A 42 -2.24 -0.61 -9.98
CA THR A 42 -2.50 0.11 -11.23
C THR A 42 -3.95 0.14 -11.70
N SER A 43 -4.78 -0.84 -11.36
CA SER A 43 -6.19 -0.88 -11.84
C SER A 43 -7.02 0.26 -11.26
N CYS A 44 -6.61 0.76 -10.09
CA CYS A 44 -7.32 1.78 -9.35
C CYS A 44 -8.78 1.42 -9.01
N GLU A 45 -9.05 0.13 -8.85
CA GLU A 45 -10.36 -0.39 -8.51
C GLU A 45 -10.45 -0.65 -6.99
N PRO A 46 -11.54 -0.24 -6.34
CA PRO A 46 -11.80 -0.67 -4.98
C PRO A 46 -11.99 -2.19 -4.94
N ILE A 47 -11.52 -2.83 -3.89
CA ILE A 47 -11.81 -4.22 -3.58
C ILE A 47 -12.54 -4.32 -2.25
N SER A 48 -13.51 -5.21 -2.15
CA SER A 48 -14.19 -5.55 -0.90
C SER A 48 -13.27 -6.33 0.03
N ALA A 49 -13.63 -6.36 1.32
CA ALA A 49 -12.96 -7.20 2.29
C ALA A 49 -13.00 -8.69 1.89
N ALA A 50 -14.13 -9.16 1.35
CA ALA A 50 -14.30 -10.53 0.87
C ALA A 50 -13.32 -10.86 -0.28
N GLU A 51 -13.29 -10.05 -1.33
CA GLU A 51 -12.31 -10.19 -2.42
C GLU A 51 -10.87 -10.11 -1.89
N GLY A 52 -10.62 -9.23 -0.92
CA GLY A 52 -9.31 -9.11 -0.29
C GLY A 52 -8.90 -10.37 0.48
N ALA A 53 -9.84 -11.10 1.07
CA ALA A 53 -9.57 -12.38 1.71
C ALA A 53 -9.29 -13.47 0.67
N GLU A 54 -10.06 -13.51 -0.43
CA GLU A 54 -9.86 -14.46 -1.52
C GLU A 54 -8.48 -14.33 -2.18
N ILE A 55 -8.01 -13.09 -2.40
CA ILE A 55 -6.70 -12.84 -3.02
C ILE A 55 -5.52 -12.86 -2.03
N GLY A 56 -5.78 -13.00 -0.72
CA GLY A 56 -4.75 -13.13 0.31
C GLY A 56 -4.14 -11.82 0.85
N ILE A 57 -4.76 -10.66 0.60
CA ILE A 57 -4.34 -9.40 1.27
C ILE A 57 -4.93 -9.29 2.69
N ILE A 58 -6.08 -9.92 2.92
CA ILE A 58 -6.74 -10.12 4.22
C ILE A 58 -6.59 -11.59 4.65
N ASP A 59 -6.22 -11.81 5.91
CA ASP A 59 -6.03 -13.14 6.50
C ASP A 59 -7.33 -13.64 7.15
N ARG A 60 -8.16 -12.74 7.68
CA ARG A 60 -9.42 -13.08 8.36
C ARG A 60 -10.47 -11.97 8.21
N LEU A 61 -11.70 -12.39 7.93
CA LEU A 61 -12.87 -11.53 7.96
C LEU A 61 -13.50 -11.55 9.35
N ALA A 62 -13.90 -10.38 9.82
CA ALA A 62 -14.67 -10.19 11.04
C ALA A 62 -16.07 -9.70 10.70
N ALA A 63 -16.98 -9.78 11.66
CA ALA A 63 -18.31 -9.18 11.54
C ALA A 63 -18.23 -7.67 11.23
N SER A 64 -19.30 -7.14 10.63
CA SER A 64 -19.35 -5.74 10.18
C SER A 64 -19.40 -4.73 11.35
N ASP A 65 -19.90 -5.16 12.52
CA ASP A 65 -19.98 -4.32 13.71
C ASP A 65 -18.64 -4.25 14.48
N ARG A 66 -18.52 -3.21 15.32
CA ARG A 66 -17.29 -2.95 16.07
C ARG A 66 -17.00 -4.02 17.13
N GLY A 67 -18.03 -4.56 17.77
CA GLY A 67 -17.89 -5.58 18.81
C GLY A 67 -17.36 -6.88 18.22
N GLY A 68 -17.97 -7.35 17.14
CA GLY A 68 -17.52 -8.54 16.43
C GLY A 68 -16.12 -8.43 15.84
N PHE A 69 -15.72 -7.24 15.39
CA PHE A 69 -14.32 -6.98 15.00
C PHE A 69 -13.33 -7.17 16.14
N ILE A 70 -13.60 -6.54 17.28
CA ILE A 70 -12.71 -6.64 18.46
C ILE A 70 -12.61 -8.08 18.93
N ALA A 71 -13.75 -8.79 19.01
CA ALA A 71 -13.77 -10.21 19.36
C ALA A 71 -12.89 -11.03 18.41
N THR A 72 -13.06 -10.87 17.09
CA THR A 72 -12.27 -11.60 16.08
C THR A 72 -10.76 -11.34 16.22
N VAL A 73 -10.36 -10.10 16.52
CA VAL A 73 -8.95 -9.75 16.73
C VAL A 73 -8.39 -10.42 17.98
N LEU A 74 -9.14 -10.41 19.08
CA LEU A 74 -8.74 -11.04 20.33
C LEU A 74 -8.65 -12.57 20.20
N ASP A 75 -9.62 -13.18 19.52
CA ASP A 75 -9.63 -14.61 19.24
C ASP A 75 -8.42 -15.00 18.39
N TYR A 76 -8.16 -14.27 17.30
CA TYR A 76 -6.98 -14.51 16.45
C TYR A 76 -5.66 -14.37 17.22
N ALA A 77 -5.53 -13.34 18.07
CA ALA A 77 -4.35 -13.17 18.90
C ALA A 77 -4.20 -14.30 19.93
N THR A 78 -5.30 -14.75 20.53
CA THR A 78 -5.31 -15.85 21.50
C THR A 78 -4.94 -17.17 20.83
N GLU A 79 -5.50 -17.47 19.66
CA GLU A 79 -5.16 -18.63 18.83
C GLU A 79 -3.65 -18.69 18.54
N LEU A 80 -3.04 -17.56 18.19
CA LEU A 80 -1.59 -17.48 17.91
C LEU A 80 -0.73 -17.84 19.13
N VAL A 81 -1.14 -17.40 20.32
CA VAL A 81 -0.38 -17.63 21.57
C VAL A 81 -0.62 -19.05 22.08
N VAL A 82 -1.88 -19.47 22.17
CA VAL A 82 -2.27 -20.76 22.76
C VAL A 82 -1.98 -21.93 21.82
N GLY A 83 -2.04 -21.71 20.51
CA GLY A 83 -1.82 -22.75 19.50
C GLY A 83 -0.37 -23.29 19.43
N GLY A 84 0.56 -22.73 20.21
CA GLY A 84 1.96 -23.18 20.26
C GLY A 84 2.75 -22.93 18.97
N GLN A 85 2.17 -22.19 18.01
CA GLN A 85 2.78 -21.90 16.71
C GLN A 85 3.57 -20.58 16.71
N ALA A 86 3.47 -19.77 17.77
CA ALA A 86 4.11 -18.46 17.85
C ALA A 86 5.62 -18.53 17.59
N ASP A 87 6.34 -19.45 18.24
CA ASP A 87 7.78 -19.59 18.09
C ASP A 87 8.18 -20.00 16.66
N ALA A 88 7.45 -20.95 16.08
CA ALA A 88 7.68 -21.36 14.69
C ALA A 88 7.41 -20.22 13.71
N LEU A 89 6.36 -19.42 13.94
CA LEU A 89 6.04 -18.24 13.14
C LEU A 89 7.13 -17.16 13.24
N LEU A 90 7.60 -16.89 14.46
CA LEU A 90 8.68 -15.93 14.70
C LEU A 90 9.99 -16.39 14.07
N TYR A 91 10.34 -17.66 14.19
CA TYR A 91 11.53 -18.23 13.56
C TYR A 91 11.46 -18.08 12.04
N ARG A 92 10.35 -18.47 11.40
CA ARG A 92 10.18 -18.29 9.95
C ARG A 92 10.24 -16.83 9.55
N LYS A 93 9.57 -15.93 10.29
CA LYS A 93 9.60 -14.49 10.03
C LYS A 93 11.03 -13.96 10.07
N HIS A 94 11.82 -14.36 11.06
CA HIS A 94 13.22 -13.95 11.18
C HIS A 94 14.06 -14.49 10.03
N ALA A 95 13.99 -15.79 9.75
CA ALA A 95 14.75 -16.43 8.68
C ALA A 95 14.43 -15.82 7.30
N THR A 96 13.15 -15.59 6.99
CA THR A 96 12.74 -14.91 5.75
C THR A 96 13.31 -13.49 5.68
N ARG A 97 13.18 -12.71 6.77
CA ARG A 97 13.66 -11.32 6.83
C ARG A 97 15.18 -11.23 6.70
N GLU A 98 15.91 -12.17 7.29
CA GLU A 98 17.37 -12.25 7.17
C GLU A 98 17.80 -12.58 5.74
N ALA A 99 17.21 -13.61 5.13
CA ALA A 99 17.48 -13.96 3.73
C ALA A 99 17.13 -12.82 2.77
N ASP A 100 16.01 -12.13 3.01
CA ASP A 100 15.62 -10.96 2.24
C ASP A 100 16.60 -9.80 2.43
N GLU A 101 17.16 -9.57 3.63
CA GLU A 101 18.11 -8.46 3.86
C GLU A 101 19.39 -8.71 3.08
N GLN A 102 19.87 -9.96 3.08
CA GLN A 102 21.05 -10.37 2.32
C GLN A 102 20.84 -10.20 0.81
N ARG A 103 19.63 -10.49 0.29
CA ARG A 103 19.32 -10.36 -1.13
C ARG A 103 19.07 -8.92 -1.56
N ARG A 104 18.22 -8.20 -0.82
CA ARG A 104 17.87 -6.80 -1.07
C ARG A 104 17.36 -6.16 0.23
N PRO A 105 18.13 -5.24 0.84
CA PRO A 105 17.74 -4.58 2.08
C PRO A 105 16.42 -3.81 1.98
N LEU A 106 15.65 -3.74 3.07
CA LEU A 106 14.42 -2.91 3.10
C LEU A 106 14.68 -1.47 2.69
N GLU A 107 15.79 -0.90 3.15
CA GLU A 107 16.16 0.47 2.83
C GLU A 107 16.23 0.71 1.30
N THR A 108 16.60 -0.31 0.52
CA THR A 108 16.60 -0.20 -0.95
C THR A 108 15.18 -0.07 -1.53
N TYR A 109 14.18 -0.69 -0.93
CA TYR A 109 12.77 -0.48 -1.32
C TYR A 109 12.32 0.92 -0.93
N ARG A 110 12.62 1.33 0.31
CA ARG A 110 12.28 2.67 0.83
C ARG A 110 12.82 3.79 -0.05
N VAL A 111 14.13 3.78 -0.31
CA VAL A 111 14.81 4.82 -1.10
C VAL A 111 14.20 4.93 -2.49
N ARG A 112 13.88 3.80 -3.14
CA ARG A 112 13.26 3.81 -4.47
C ARG A 112 11.84 4.37 -4.43
N GLU A 113 11.00 3.91 -3.52
CA GLU A 113 9.62 4.40 -3.40
C GLU A 113 9.57 5.90 -3.07
N LEU A 114 10.44 6.36 -2.16
CA LEU A 114 10.57 7.79 -1.84
C LEU A 114 11.09 8.61 -3.01
N ALA A 115 12.02 8.09 -3.80
CA ALA A 115 12.47 8.76 -5.01
C ALA A 115 11.30 8.92 -6.01
N GLU A 116 10.52 7.88 -6.26
CA GLU A 116 9.33 7.98 -7.13
C GLU A 116 8.32 9.00 -6.60
N MET A 117 8.00 8.95 -5.30
CA MET A 117 7.11 9.94 -4.67
C MET A 117 7.66 11.37 -4.74
N SER A 118 8.97 11.56 -4.62
CA SER A 118 9.61 12.86 -4.77
C SER A 118 9.35 13.45 -6.16
N HIS A 119 9.56 12.67 -7.24
CA HIS A 119 9.26 13.12 -8.60
C HIS A 119 7.76 13.39 -8.81
N ASP A 120 6.89 12.56 -8.23
CA ASP A 120 5.44 12.76 -8.32
C ASP A 120 4.99 14.07 -7.66
N ILE A 121 5.62 14.43 -6.54
CA ILE A 121 5.25 15.61 -5.76
C ILE A 121 5.90 16.89 -6.28
N PHE A 122 7.22 16.87 -6.46
CA PHE A 122 8.01 18.08 -6.75
C PHE A 122 8.09 18.39 -8.24
N ASP A 123 8.20 17.36 -9.08
CA ASP A 123 8.16 17.54 -10.54
C ASP A 123 6.73 17.46 -11.08
N ASP A 124 5.75 17.19 -10.23
CA ASP A 124 4.32 17.01 -10.56
C ASP A 124 4.14 16.01 -11.72
N ARG A 125 4.96 14.95 -11.75
CA ARG A 125 5.11 14.03 -12.89
C ARG A 125 3.77 13.45 -13.37
N HIS A 126 2.87 13.17 -12.43
CA HIS A 126 1.55 12.60 -12.68
C HIS A 126 0.39 13.52 -12.25
N GLY A 127 0.63 14.83 -12.10
CA GLY A 127 -0.43 15.80 -11.79
C GLY A 127 -0.93 15.76 -10.34
N PHE A 128 -0.09 15.34 -9.39
CA PHE A 128 -0.40 15.32 -7.97
C PHE A 128 -0.93 16.65 -7.45
N ALA A 129 -0.33 17.77 -7.85
CA ALA A 129 -0.74 19.10 -7.36
C ALA A 129 -2.18 19.42 -7.76
N HIS A 130 -2.57 19.06 -8.99
CA HIS A 130 -3.92 19.22 -9.48
C HIS A 130 -4.88 18.25 -8.78
N ALA A 131 -4.54 16.95 -8.72
CA ALA A 131 -5.38 15.92 -8.10
C ALA A 131 -5.67 16.22 -6.63
N ARG A 132 -4.64 16.63 -5.87
CA ARG A 132 -4.76 17.05 -4.47
C ARG A 132 -5.71 18.23 -4.30
N ARG A 133 -5.60 19.26 -5.15
CA ARG A 133 -6.47 20.45 -5.06
C ARG A 133 -7.92 20.08 -5.36
N THR A 134 -8.17 19.29 -6.41
CA THR A 134 -9.52 18.79 -6.75
C THR A 134 -10.13 18.01 -5.59
N PHE A 135 -9.35 17.10 -5.00
CA PHE A 135 -9.78 16.31 -3.84
C PHE A 135 -10.14 17.19 -2.64
N LEU A 136 -9.27 18.12 -2.25
CA LEU A 136 -9.48 18.98 -1.08
C LEU A 136 -10.64 19.97 -1.25
N THR A 137 -10.90 20.43 -2.47
CA THR A 137 -11.93 21.44 -2.74
C THR A 137 -13.28 20.86 -3.12
N GLY A 138 -13.36 19.55 -3.41
CA GLY A 138 -14.58 18.89 -3.86
C GLY A 138 -15.13 19.42 -5.19
N ARG A 139 -14.34 20.22 -5.92
CA ARG A 139 -14.71 20.83 -7.20
C ARG A 139 -13.86 20.21 -8.30
N PRO A 140 -14.43 19.82 -9.45
CA PRO A 140 -13.63 19.46 -10.61
C PRO A 140 -12.76 20.66 -10.97
N ALA A 141 -11.45 20.55 -10.80
CA ALA A 141 -10.56 21.62 -11.19
C ALA A 141 -10.55 21.71 -12.73
N GLY A 142 -10.63 22.94 -13.26
CA GLY A 142 -10.49 23.21 -14.69
C GLY A 142 -9.16 22.72 -15.27
N PRO A 143 -8.96 22.81 -16.59
CA PRO A 143 -7.85 22.16 -17.30
C PRO A 143 -6.49 22.47 -16.66
N THR A 144 -5.63 21.45 -16.62
CA THR A 144 -4.25 21.54 -16.14
C THR A 144 -3.51 22.65 -16.91
N LEU A 145 -3.14 23.72 -16.22
CA LEU A 145 -2.28 24.76 -16.78
C LEU A 145 -0.91 24.13 -17.12
N PRO A 146 -0.31 24.48 -18.28
CA PRO A 146 1.01 23.97 -18.64
C PRO A 146 2.04 24.35 -17.57
N LYS A 147 2.91 23.40 -17.20
CA LYS A 147 3.97 23.61 -16.21
C LYS A 147 4.86 24.80 -16.65
N PRO A 148 5.23 25.71 -15.74
CA PRO A 148 6.30 26.67 -16.00
C PRO A 148 7.57 25.88 -16.32
N ARG A 149 8.17 26.14 -17.49
CA ARG A 149 9.48 25.57 -17.81
C ARG A 149 10.48 26.16 -16.81
N LEU A 150 11.12 25.30 -16.02
CA LEU A 150 12.30 25.71 -15.24
C LEU A 150 13.34 26.28 -16.23
N PRO A 151 13.95 27.44 -15.94
CA PRO A 151 14.98 27.99 -16.79
C PRO A 151 16.15 27.00 -16.88
N ALA A 152 16.68 26.80 -18.08
CA ALA A 152 17.82 25.93 -18.29
C ALA A 152 18.99 26.37 -17.38
N PRO A 153 19.76 25.43 -16.79
CA PRO A 153 20.93 25.78 -16.01
C PRO A 153 21.87 26.62 -16.88
N ARG A 154 22.31 27.77 -16.36
CA ARG A 154 23.32 28.58 -17.03
C ARG A 154 24.60 27.75 -17.04
N LEU A 155 25.02 27.32 -18.24
CA LEU A 155 26.35 26.77 -18.43
C LEU A 155 27.39 27.87 -18.11
N PRO A 156 28.56 27.49 -17.55
CA PRO A 156 29.61 28.43 -17.19
C PRO A 156 30.17 29.20 -18.38
#